data_AF-A0A3D3USX3-F1
#
_entry.id   AF-A0A3D3USX3-F1
#
_cell.length_a   1.000
_cell.length_b   1.000
_cell.length_c   1.000
_cell.angle_alpha   90.00
_cell.angle_beta   90.00
_cell.angle_gamma   90.00
#
_symmetry.space_group_name_H-M   'P 1'
#
loop_
_entity.id
_entity.type
_entity.pdbx_description
1 polymer ?
#
loop_
_entity_poly.entity_id
_entity_poly.type
_entity_poly.pdbx_seq_one_letter_code
_entity_poly.pdbx_strand_id
1 'polypeptide(L)'
;MFARLINLICFVLAFSLVGIVQAQDATWTDATGDHNWFTPENWSEFPTDAHWAKIRNGLPGPTIADEGAVARRVHVGYSEGGALTVDGGTLLVTEDDLLLGKNDGSATLTMISGTITINRDLEVAGGNPGTINMTGGTIIVGDDFEIPETEGNPDSPAQVHLNGGTISIGGNLHMFEYGLLDITAGTLIIDGNSVSDVQGFIDNGWITAHGGDGTVQLDYDVTNEGQTTVKGVHKLNPNPINGGFAEPGALELSWTLPDPCVAGEPVLVDVYFTDNWEALYSFADPEAIRIVSRKNVSSIVVQTQPKTQYYWAIDTYLGDPNDPIFGPTFSFLADNQAPQVDAGPDLLTWLDDDGVRTKNLDTTVTYGKAYTVQWTVVSEPNDPNNPDAVITDPSAEDTSITLSALGEYVLQLDASDGEKTGSDTVTINVYNDGCEAAKSLPDYEPYPGDLNGDCKVDDLDLAILQEDWLKDNSLTEP
;
A
#
# COMPACT_ATOMS: atom_id res chain seq x y z
N MET A 1 -38.41 62.87 39.45
CA MET A 1 -38.20 63.57 38.16
C MET A 1 -36.91 63.02 37.56
N PHE A 2 -36.91 62.70 36.27
CA PHE A 2 -35.95 61.88 35.50
C PHE A 2 -36.18 60.36 35.53
N ALA A 3 -37.01 59.90 34.60
CA ALA A 3 -37.01 58.54 34.10
C ALA A 3 -35.72 58.32 33.28
N ARG A 4 -34.97 57.25 33.55
CA ARG A 4 -33.89 56.78 32.69
C ARG A 4 -34.33 55.50 31.99
N LEU A 5 -34.33 55.61 30.66
CA LEU A 5 -34.55 54.60 29.65
C LEU A 5 -33.52 53.46 29.83
N ILE A 6 -33.98 52.22 29.95
CA ILE A 6 -33.14 51.03 29.81
C ILE A 6 -33.36 50.54 28.37
N ASN A 7 -32.33 50.67 27.53
CA ASN A 7 -32.31 50.13 26.17
C ASN A 7 -32.17 48.60 26.24
N LEU A 8 -33.17 47.89 25.72
CA LEU A 8 -33.13 46.46 25.50
C LEU A 8 -32.34 46.20 24.20
N ILE A 9 -31.10 45.72 24.31
CA ILE A 9 -30.33 45.25 23.16
C ILE A 9 -30.78 43.82 22.88
N CYS A 10 -31.58 43.64 21.83
CA CYS A 10 -31.89 42.31 21.30
C CYS A 10 -30.65 41.76 20.60
N PHE A 11 -29.98 40.79 21.21
CA PHE A 11 -29.01 39.92 20.54
C PHE A 11 -29.79 38.96 19.63
N VAL A 12 -29.81 39.23 18.33
CA VAL A 12 -30.22 38.24 17.34
C VAL A 12 -29.01 37.33 17.12
N LEU A 13 -29.03 36.15 17.73
CA LEU A 13 -28.14 35.05 17.36
C LEU A 13 -28.50 34.61 15.95
N ALA A 14 -27.74 35.07 14.97
CA ALA A 14 -27.74 34.50 13.63
C ALA A 14 -27.07 33.13 13.72
N PHE A 15 -27.88 32.06 13.82
CA PHE A 15 -27.41 30.72 13.47
C PHE A 15 -27.03 30.76 11.98
N SER A 16 -25.73 30.81 11.69
CA SER A 16 -25.24 30.43 10.37
C SER A 16 -25.63 28.97 10.17
N LEU A 17 -26.61 28.73 9.30
CA LEU A 17 -26.79 27.43 8.69
C LEU A 17 -25.44 27.04 8.09
N VAL A 18 -24.78 26.05 8.68
CA VAL A 18 -23.73 25.31 8.01
C VAL A 18 -24.45 24.58 6.88
N GLY A 19 -24.47 25.20 5.70
CA GLY A 19 -24.96 24.53 4.50
C GLY A 19 -24.10 23.29 4.31
N ILE A 20 -24.74 22.13 4.15
CA ILE A 20 -24.08 20.93 3.65
C ILE A 20 -23.61 21.33 2.25
N VAL A 21 -22.32 21.60 2.09
CA VAL A 21 -21.73 21.80 0.77
C VAL A 21 -21.76 20.43 0.10
N GLN A 22 -22.73 20.21 -0.79
CA GLN A 22 -22.70 19.03 -1.64
C GLN A 22 -21.54 19.17 -2.60
N ALA A 23 -20.84 18.07 -2.87
CA ALA A 23 -19.79 18.04 -3.88
C ALA A 23 -20.35 18.51 -5.22
N GLN A 24 -19.54 19.24 -5.98
CA GLN A 24 -19.92 19.71 -7.31
C GLN A 24 -19.67 18.60 -8.33
N ASP A 25 -20.46 18.53 -9.39
CA ASP A 25 -20.30 17.49 -10.41
C ASP A 25 -19.45 17.99 -11.59
N ALA A 26 -18.33 17.32 -11.84
CA ALA A 26 -17.53 17.51 -13.05
C ALA A 26 -17.78 16.32 -13.98
N THR A 27 -18.49 16.52 -15.08
CA THR A 27 -18.90 15.41 -15.96
C THR A 27 -18.07 15.38 -17.23
N TRP A 28 -17.50 14.22 -17.54
CA TRP A 28 -16.75 13.99 -18.79
C TRP A 28 -17.69 14.05 -20.00
N THR A 29 -17.24 14.75 -21.03
CA THR A 29 -17.98 14.96 -22.29
C THR A 29 -17.16 14.62 -23.52
N ASP A 30 -15.82 14.64 -23.40
CA ASP A 30 -14.88 14.43 -24.51
C ASP A 30 -15.15 15.34 -25.71
N ALA A 31 -15.56 16.59 -25.45
CA ALA A 31 -16.04 17.49 -26.50
C ALA A 31 -14.99 17.79 -27.58
N THR A 32 -13.70 17.73 -27.25
CA THR A 32 -12.61 17.92 -28.22
C THR A 32 -12.21 16.62 -28.92
N GLY A 33 -12.51 15.46 -28.31
CA GLY A 33 -12.12 14.13 -28.79
C GLY A 33 -10.62 13.85 -28.69
N ASP A 34 -9.86 14.64 -27.92
CA ASP A 34 -8.44 14.38 -27.66
C ASP A 34 -8.21 13.38 -26.51
N HIS A 35 -9.28 13.01 -25.79
CA HIS A 35 -9.27 12.11 -24.65
C HIS A 35 -8.34 12.54 -23.51
N ASN A 36 -7.91 13.80 -23.45
CA ASN A 36 -6.99 14.27 -22.43
C ASN A 36 -7.78 14.77 -21.20
N TRP A 37 -7.49 14.20 -20.02
CA TRP A 37 -8.07 14.64 -18.74
C TRP A 37 -7.89 16.15 -18.52
N PHE A 38 -6.74 16.67 -18.92
CA PHE A 38 -6.33 18.05 -18.65
C PHE A 38 -6.92 19.09 -19.62
N THR A 39 -7.64 18.68 -20.65
CA THR A 39 -8.33 19.61 -21.56
C THR A 39 -9.64 20.07 -20.91
N PRO A 40 -9.77 21.35 -20.46
CA PRO A 40 -10.95 21.80 -19.72
C PRO A 40 -12.25 21.68 -20.51
N GLU A 41 -12.19 21.84 -21.83
CA GLU A 41 -13.34 21.72 -22.74
C GLU A 41 -13.94 20.32 -22.77
N ASN A 42 -13.21 19.29 -22.33
CA ASN A 42 -13.74 17.93 -22.22
C ASN A 42 -14.62 17.71 -21.00
N TRP A 43 -14.73 18.68 -20.11
CA TRP A 43 -15.54 18.59 -18.92
C TRP A 43 -16.67 19.62 -18.93
N SER A 44 -17.81 19.28 -18.32
CA SER A 44 -18.86 20.27 -18.02
C SER A 44 -18.34 21.39 -17.10
N GLU A 45 -17.43 21.01 -16.20
CA GLU A 45 -16.63 21.85 -15.32
C GLU A 45 -15.35 21.08 -15.01
N PHE A 46 -14.20 21.75 -15.01
CA PHE A 46 -12.92 21.08 -14.82
C PHE A 46 -12.81 20.50 -13.40
N PRO A 47 -12.47 19.20 -13.23
CA PRO A 47 -12.37 18.57 -11.92
C PRO A 47 -11.35 19.25 -11.00
N THR A 48 -11.72 19.38 -9.73
CA THR A 48 -10.85 19.75 -8.61
C THR A 48 -11.16 18.87 -7.41
N ASP A 49 -10.41 19.00 -6.31
CA ASP A 49 -10.66 18.39 -5.00
C ASP A 49 -12.07 18.61 -4.39
N ALA A 50 -12.87 19.53 -4.93
CA ALA A 50 -14.25 19.76 -4.54
C ALA A 50 -15.28 18.97 -5.38
N HIS A 51 -14.82 18.31 -6.45
CA HIS A 51 -15.68 17.75 -7.49
C HIS A 51 -15.78 16.22 -7.43
N TRP A 52 -16.95 15.70 -7.75
CA TRP A 52 -17.15 14.33 -8.21
C TRP A 52 -16.91 14.29 -9.71
N ALA A 53 -15.79 13.70 -10.13
CA ALA A 53 -15.47 13.48 -11.54
C ALA A 53 -16.27 12.29 -12.07
N LYS A 54 -17.34 12.56 -12.83
CA LYS A 54 -18.24 11.57 -13.41
C LYS A 54 -17.83 11.28 -14.85
N ILE A 55 -17.23 10.11 -15.08
CA ILE A 55 -16.76 9.67 -16.37
C ILE A 55 -17.81 8.77 -17.02
N ARG A 56 -18.29 9.20 -18.18
CA ARG A 56 -19.35 8.56 -18.98
C ARG A 56 -19.00 8.67 -20.47
N ASN A 57 -19.85 8.18 -21.37
CA ASN A 57 -19.69 8.19 -22.84
C ASN A 57 -18.68 7.18 -23.45
N GLY A 58 -18.45 6.05 -22.80
CA GLY A 58 -17.81 4.88 -23.42
C GLY A 58 -16.29 4.98 -23.62
N LEU A 59 -15.78 4.18 -24.56
CA LEU A 59 -14.35 3.94 -24.84
C LEU A 59 -13.90 4.65 -26.13
N PRO A 60 -12.76 5.35 -26.14
CA PRO A 60 -11.89 5.61 -24.99
C PRO A 60 -12.47 6.71 -24.08
N GLY A 61 -12.17 6.62 -22.78
CA GLY A 61 -12.42 7.72 -21.84
C GLY A 61 -11.18 8.59 -21.65
N PRO A 62 -11.14 9.45 -20.61
CA PRO A 62 -9.98 10.30 -20.36
C PRO A 62 -8.70 9.49 -20.12
N THR A 63 -7.60 10.05 -20.60
CA THR A 63 -6.23 9.60 -20.38
C THR A 63 -5.52 10.61 -19.50
N ILE A 64 -4.86 10.13 -18.45
CA ILE A 64 -4.01 10.90 -17.54
C ILE A 64 -2.56 10.52 -17.84
N ALA A 65 -1.87 11.39 -18.59
CA ALA A 65 -0.46 11.22 -18.97
C ALA A 65 0.48 12.22 -18.30
N ASP A 66 -0.08 13.21 -17.59
CA ASP A 66 0.65 14.24 -16.84
C ASP A 66 0.26 14.21 -15.36
N GLU A 67 1.10 14.81 -14.52
CA GLU A 67 0.85 14.92 -13.07
C GLU A 67 -0.26 15.93 -12.74
N GLY A 68 -0.99 15.67 -11.67
CA GLY A 68 -1.86 16.66 -11.02
C GLY A 68 -3.35 16.52 -11.33
N ALA A 69 -3.81 15.41 -11.89
CA ALA A 69 -5.25 15.15 -11.94
C ALA A 69 -5.77 14.97 -10.51
N VAL A 70 -6.88 15.65 -10.18
CA VAL A 70 -7.43 15.64 -8.82
C VAL A 70 -8.94 15.69 -8.86
N ALA A 71 -9.58 14.94 -7.97
CA ALA A 71 -11.01 15.00 -7.72
C ALA A 71 -11.31 14.62 -6.26
N ARG A 72 -12.44 15.05 -5.72
CA ARG A 72 -12.94 14.56 -4.41
C ARG A 72 -13.23 13.06 -4.47
N ARG A 73 -13.90 12.67 -5.54
CA ARG A 73 -14.39 11.32 -5.89
C ARG A 73 -14.23 11.15 -7.39
N VAL A 74 -13.89 9.96 -7.85
CA VAL A 74 -13.92 9.62 -9.28
C VAL A 74 -14.89 8.47 -9.49
N HIS A 75 -15.81 8.64 -10.43
CA HIS A 75 -16.79 7.62 -10.79
C HIS A 75 -16.64 7.32 -12.27
N VAL A 76 -16.16 6.11 -12.59
CA VAL A 76 -16.07 5.59 -13.96
C VAL A 76 -17.32 4.77 -14.26
N GLY A 77 -17.98 5.07 -15.38
CA GLY A 77 -19.21 4.40 -15.78
C GLY A 77 -20.45 4.93 -15.06
N TYR A 78 -20.70 6.24 -15.11
CA TYR A 78 -21.88 6.87 -14.50
C TYR A 78 -23.03 7.03 -15.52
N SER A 79 -24.19 6.39 -15.28
CA SER A 79 -25.40 6.36 -16.14
C SER A 79 -25.21 5.74 -17.53
N GLU A 80 -23.99 5.69 -18.01
CA GLU A 80 -23.54 5.11 -19.26
C GLU A 80 -22.17 4.48 -19.00
N GLY A 81 -21.71 3.58 -19.88
CA GLY A 81 -20.37 3.01 -19.77
C GLY A 81 -19.29 4.10 -19.77
N GLY A 82 -18.15 3.83 -19.14
CA GLY A 82 -17.03 4.75 -19.09
C GLY A 82 -15.69 4.02 -18.96
N ALA A 83 -14.61 4.73 -19.25
CA ALA A 83 -13.27 4.21 -19.07
C ALA A 83 -12.31 5.28 -18.57
N LEU A 84 -11.22 4.87 -17.96
CA LEU A 84 -10.14 5.75 -17.52
C LEU A 84 -8.82 5.09 -17.86
N THR A 85 -7.90 5.82 -18.47
CA THR A 85 -6.53 5.37 -18.72
C THR A 85 -5.56 6.22 -17.92
N VAL A 86 -4.61 5.61 -17.23
CA VAL A 86 -3.47 6.30 -16.63
C VAL A 86 -2.20 5.72 -17.23
N ASP A 87 -1.44 6.59 -17.89
CA ASP A 87 -0.19 6.24 -18.55
C ASP A 87 0.84 7.35 -18.33
N GLY A 88 1.45 7.32 -17.14
CA GLY A 88 2.58 8.15 -16.76
C GLY A 88 2.23 9.30 -15.83
N GLY A 89 0.96 9.70 -15.78
CA GLY A 89 0.49 10.79 -14.94
C GLY A 89 0.09 10.39 -13.52
N THR A 90 -0.49 11.34 -12.77
CA THR A 90 -0.97 11.12 -11.41
C THR A 90 -2.42 11.53 -11.22
N LEU A 91 -3.18 10.69 -10.51
CA LEU A 91 -4.54 10.98 -10.06
C LEU A 91 -4.63 10.90 -8.54
N LEU A 92 -5.10 11.97 -7.91
CA LEU A 92 -5.42 12.02 -6.48
C LEU A 92 -6.94 12.09 -6.27
N VAL A 93 -7.50 11.10 -5.59
CA VAL A 93 -8.88 11.08 -5.09
C VAL A 93 -8.85 11.44 -3.61
N THR A 94 -9.22 12.68 -3.28
CA THR A 94 -8.77 13.35 -2.05
C THR A 94 -9.51 12.99 -0.77
N GLU A 95 -10.81 12.70 -0.82
CA GLU A 95 -11.62 12.49 0.39
C GLU A 95 -12.54 11.26 0.33
N ASP A 96 -12.66 10.66 -0.85
CA ASP A 96 -13.75 9.75 -1.17
C ASP A 96 -13.26 8.65 -2.12
N ASP A 97 -14.20 7.92 -2.71
CA ASP A 97 -13.91 6.64 -3.38
C ASP A 97 -13.51 6.78 -4.86
N LEU A 98 -12.78 5.80 -5.38
CA LEU A 98 -12.72 5.52 -6.81
C LEU A 98 -13.73 4.41 -7.12
N LEU A 99 -14.80 4.79 -7.82
CA LEU A 99 -15.94 3.92 -8.12
C LEU A 99 -15.87 3.44 -9.57
N LEU A 100 -15.87 2.12 -9.79
CA LEU A 100 -15.91 1.52 -11.12
C LEU A 100 -17.21 0.72 -11.28
N GLY A 101 -18.08 1.13 -12.21
CA GLY A 101 -19.22 0.30 -12.61
C GLY A 101 -20.41 0.45 -11.66
N LYS A 102 -20.92 1.68 -11.49
CA LYS A 102 -21.99 2.02 -10.53
C LYS A 102 -22.99 2.96 -11.18
N ASN A 103 -24.27 2.94 -10.79
CA ASN A 103 -25.36 3.74 -11.38
C ASN A 103 -25.57 3.53 -12.90
N ASP A 104 -25.84 2.30 -13.33
CA ASP A 104 -26.26 1.89 -14.68
C ASP A 104 -25.19 1.95 -15.80
N GLY A 105 -23.92 2.13 -15.45
CA GLY A 105 -22.81 2.14 -16.40
C GLY A 105 -21.72 1.16 -16.03
N SER A 106 -21.18 0.43 -17.02
CA SER A 106 -19.99 -0.40 -16.84
C SER A 106 -18.71 0.44 -16.83
N ALA A 107 -17.64 -0.04 -16.21
CA ALA A 107 -16.38 0.69 -16.13
C ALA A 107 -15.17 -0.13 -16.56
N THR A 108 -14.20 0.55 -17.17
CA THR A 108 -12.86 -0.01 -17.39
C THR A 108 -11.79 0.99 -16.95
N LEU A 109 -10.96 0.60 -15.99
CA LEU A 109 -9.72 1.28 -15.65
C LEU A 109 -8.56 0.56 -16.34
N THR A 110 -7.76 1.29 -17.13
CA THR A 110 -6.51 0.81 -17.71
C THR A 110 -5.35 1.55 -17.07
N MET A 111 -4.52 0.83 -16.33
CA MET A 111 -3.36 1.36 -15.61
C MET A 111 -2.08 0.83 -16.28
N ILE A 112 -1.40 1.69 -17.04
CA ILE A 112 -0.18 1.33 -17.78
C ILE A 112 1.06 1.70 -16.96
N SER A 113 1.08 2.94 -16.46
CA SER A 113 2.16 3.51 -15.64
C SER A 113 1.63 4.73 -14.87
N GLY A 114 2.43 5.34 -13.99
CA GLY A 114 1.99 6.47 -13.16
C GLY A 114 1.40 6.02 -11.81
N THR A 115 0.64 6.91 -11.16
CA THR A 115 0.11 6.67 -9.81
C THR A 115 -1.35 7.10 -9.68
N ILE A 116 -2.17 6.27 -9.05
CA ILE A 116 -3.48 6.66 -8.50
C ILE A 116 -3.40 6.57 -6.98
N THR A 117 -3.77 7.63 -6.28
CA THR A 117 -3.88 7.64 -4.82
C THR A 117 -5.33 7.92 -4.44
N ILE A 118 -5.91 7.04 -3.62
CA ILE A 118 -7.31 7.06 -3.22
C ILE A 118 -7.34 7.16 -1.69
N ASN A 119 -8.01 8.17 -1.14
CA ASN A 119 -8.01 8.38 0.30
C ASN A 119 -8.91 7.41 1.07
N ARG A 120 -9.98 6.90 0.44
CA ARG A 120 -10.86 5.86 1.00
C ARG A 120 -10.80 4.60 0.14
N ASP A 121 -11.91 4.25 -0.50
CA ASP A 121 -12.13 2.91 -1.03
C ASP A 121 -11.93 2.86 -2.53
N LEU A 122 -11.40 1.73 -3.00
CA LEU A 122 -11.47 1.35 -4.39
C LEU A 122 -12.63 0.35 -4.55
N GLU A 123 -13.72 0.78 -5.16
CA GLU A 123 -14.90 -0.08 -5.34
C GLU A 123 -15.00 -0.54 -6.80
N VAL A 124 -14.98 -1.85 -7.03
CA VAL A 124 -15.17 -2.44 -8.36
C VAL A 124 -16.54 -3.10 -8.44
N ALA A 125 -17.25 -2.79 -9.51
CA ALA A 125 -18.57 -3.31 -9.82
C ALA A 125 -19.62 -3.07 -8.71
N GLY A 126 -19.85 -1.80 -8.38
CA GLY A 126 -20.89 -1.36 -7.45
C GLY A 126 -22.29 -1.32 -8.05
N GLY A 127 -22.70 -2.42 -8.69
CA GLY A 127 -24.02 -2.63 -9.28
C GLY A 127 -24.04 -2.78 -10.80
N ASN A 128 -22.92 -2.49 -11.49
CA ASN A 128 -22.71 -2.77 -12.92
C ASN A 128 -21.28 -3.32 -13.14
N PRO A 129 -20.98 -3.98 -14.27
CA PRO A 129 -19.67 -4.59 -14.50
C PRO A 129 -18.51 -3.58 -14.37
N GLY A 130 -17.46 -3.97 -13.63
CA GLY A 130 -16.25 -3.18 -13.44
C GLY A 130 -15.01 -3.98 -13.79
N THR A 131 -14.10 -3.39 -14.56
CA THR A 131 -12.84 -4.03 -14.95
C THR A 131 -11.64 -3.12 -14.65
N ILE A 132 -10.60 -3.69 -14.06
CA ILE A 132 -9.27 -3.07 -13.93
C ILE A 132 -8.28 -3.92 -14.74
N ASN A 133 -7.56 -3.28 -15.65
CA ASN A 133 -6.43 -3.87 -16.38
C ASN A 133 -5.16 -3.11 -16.00
N MET A 134 -4.25 -3.74 -15.27
CA MET A 134 -3.05 -3.09 -14.77
C MET A 134 -1.80 -3.80 -15.28
N THR A 135 -1.00 -3.11 -16.09
CA THR A 135 0.28 -3.63 -16.63
C THR A 135 1.51 -2.99 -15.98
N GLY A 136 1.31 -1.94 -15.18
CA GLY A 136 2.34 -1.20 -14.49
C GLY A 136 1.76 -0.09 -13.64
N GLY A 137 2.63 0.75 -13.06
CA GLY A 137 2.24 1.85 -12.17
C GLY A 137 1.83 1.38 -10.76
N THR A 138 1.32 2.32 -9.98
CA THR A 138 0.91 2.08 -8.59
C THR A 138 -0.51 2.59 -8.34
N ILE A 139 -1.33 1.79 -7.66
CA ILE A 139 -2.59 2.24 -7.06
C ILE A 139 -2.44 2.13 -5.55
N ILE A 140 -2.66 3.24 -4.84
CA ILE A 140 -2.60 3.31 -3.38
C ILE A 140 -4.03 3.56 -2.90
N VAL A 141 -4.57 2.62 -2.15
CA VAL A 141 -5.91 2.65 -1.55
C VAL A 141 -5.75 2.92 -0.06
N GLY A 142 -6.36 4.00 0.42
CA GLY A 142 -6.22 4.46 1.80
C GLY A 142 -6.97 3.60 2.81
N ASP A 143 -8.09 3.00 2.39
CA ASP A 143 -8.93 2.14 3.21
C ASP A 143 -9.20 0.83 2.46
N ASP A 144 -10.43 0.49 2.08
CA ASP A 144 -10.78 -0.86 1.59
C ASP A 144 -10.71 -1.00 0.05
N PHE A 145 -10.35 -2.21 -0.42
CA PHE A 145 -10.48 -2.60 -1.84
C PHE A 145 -11.58 -3.66 -1.99
N GLU A 146 -12.64 -3.35 -2.74
CA GLU A 146 -13.83 -4.19 -2.87
C GLU A 146 -14.00 -4.82 -4.27
N ILE A 147 -14.15 -6.16 -4.33
CA ILE A 147 -14.25 -6.96 -5.57
C ILE A 147 -15.27 -8.11 -5.44
N PRO A 148 -16.51 -7.97 -5.96
CA PRO A 148 -17.19 -6.72 -6.27
C PRO A 148 -17.61 -5.98 -4.99
N GLU A 149 -18.02 -4.72 -5.08
CA GLU A 149 -18.73 -4.03 -3.98
C GLU A 149 -20.12 -4.65 -3.77
N THR A 150 -20.86 -4.93 -4.85
CA THR A 150 -22.21 -5.50 -4.74
C THR A 150 -22.17 -7.04 -4.71
N GLU A 151 -22.37 -7.62 -3.52
CA GLU A 151 -22.40 -9.07 -3.33
C GLU A 151 -23.54 -9.78 -4.10
N GLY A 152 -23.23 -10.94 -4.69
CA GLY A 152 -24.22 -11.90 -5.19
C GLY A 152 -24.96 -11.49 -6.46
N ASN A 153 -24.46 -10.49 -7.19
CA ASN A 153 -25.07 -10.02 -8.44
C ASN A 153 -24.29 -10.53 -9.68
N PRO A 154 -24.78 -11.57 -10.40
CA PRO A 154 -24.11 -12.11 -11.58
C PRO A 154 -24.06 -11.14 -12.77
N ASP A 155 -24.91 -10.10 -12.78
CA ASP A 155 -24.94 -9.08 -13.83
C ASP A 155 -23.94 -7.93 -13.56
N SER A 156 -23.26 -7.95 -12.41
CA SER A 156 -22.27 -6.95 -11.98
C SER A 156 -20.92 -7.59 -11.60
N PRO A 157 -20.27 -8.36 -12.49
CA PRO A 157 -18.99 -8.97 -12.19
C PRO A 157 -17.90 -7.90 -12.03
N ALA A 158 -17.01 -8.12 -11.07
CA ALA A 158 -15.76 -7.38 -10.93
C ALA A 158 -14.59 -8.21 -11.45
N GLN A 159 -13.79 -7.63 -12.34
CA GLN A 159 -12.61 -8.29 -12.92
C GLN A 159 -11.38 -7.41 -12.74
N VAL A 160 -10.41 -7.88 -11.97
CA VAL A 160 -9.15 -7.18 -11.74
C VAL A 160 -8.02 -8.04 -12.29
N HIS A 161 -7.36 -7.54 -13.33
CA HIS A 161 -6.23 -8.19 -13.98
C HIS A 161 -4.94 -7.46 -13.61
N LEU A 162 -4.24 -8.00 -12.62
CA LEU A 162 -3.01 -7.45 -12.07
C LEU A 162 -1.80 -8.04 -12.82
N ASN A 163 -1.64 -7.59 -14.06
CA ASN A 163 -0.61 -8.06 -14.99
C ASN A 163 0.77 -7.42 -14.81
N GLY A 164 0.86 -6.40 -13.97
CA GLY A 164 2.07 -5.70 -13.59
C GLY A 164 1.74 -4.57 -12.62
N GLY A 165 2.76 -3.88 -12.10
CA GLY A 165 2.56 -2.81 -11.13
C GLY A 165 2.15 -3.30 -9.73
N THR A 166 1.76 -2.36 -8.88
CA THR A 166 1.43 -2.62 -7.48
C THR A 166 0.10 -1.99 -7.08
N ILE A 167 -0.75 -2.76 -6.39
CA ILE A 167 -1.88 -2.23 -5.63
C ILE A 167 -1.54 -2.36 -4.14
N SER A 168 -1.55 -1.25 -3.41
CA SER A 168 -1.33 -1.19 -1.97
C SER A 168 -2.62 -0.78 -1.27
N ILE A 169 -3.02 -1.51 -0.23
CA ILE A 169 -4.27 -1.31 0.51
C ILE A 169 -3.93 -0.98 1.97
N GLY A 170 -4.45 0.15 2.47
CA GLY A 170 -4.31 0.56 3.87
C GLY A 170 -5.30 -0.11 4.82
N GLY A 171 -6.49 -0.48 4.32
CA GLY A 171 -7.50 -1.26 5.03
C GLY A 171 -7.50 -2.73 4.60
N ASN A 172 -8.69 -3.27 4.31
CA ASN A 172 -8.88 -4.68 4.00
C ASN A 172 -9.14 -4.92 2.50
N LEU A 173 -8.85 -6.15 2.06
CA LEU A 173 -9.38 -6.67 0.81
C LEU A 173 -10.73 -7.34 1.10
N HIS A 174 -11.80 -6.81 0.52
CA HIS A 174 -13.13 -7.42 0.54
C HIS A 174 -13.44 -8.08 -0.80
N MET A 175 -13.72 -9.38 -0.79
CA MET A 175 -14.16 -10.09 -1.99
C MET A 175 -15.45 -10.86 -1.76
N PHE A 176 -16.27 -10.94 -2.81
CA PHE A 176 -17.55 -11.64 -2.81
C PHE A 176 -17.75 -12.45 -4.11
N GLU A 177 -18.86 -13.20 -4.19
CA GLU A 177 -19.22 -13.96 -5.40
C GLU A 177 -19.30 -13.03 -6.63
N TYR A 178 -18.84 -13.55 -7.79
CA TYR A 178 -18.68 -12.82 -9.06
C TYR A 178 -17.52 -11.80 -9.09
N GLY A 179 -16.67 -11.81 -8.06
CA GLY A 179 -15.39 -11.12 -8.04
C GLY A 179 -14.25 -12.00 -8.53
N LEU A 180 -13.36 -11.42 -9.34
CA LEU A 180 -12.13 -12.05 -9.79
C LEU A 180 -10.96 -11.08 -9.65
N LEU A 181 -9.92 -11.52 -8.97
CA LEU A 181 -8.58 -10.95 -9.02
C LEU A 181 -7.63 -12.00 -9.64
N ASP A 182 -7.16 -11.75 -10.86
CA ASP A 182 -6.15 -12.59 -11.52
C ASP A 182 -4.80 -11.87 -11.52
N ILE A 183 -3.77 -12.53 -10.99
CA ILE A 183 -2.44 -11.95 -10.81
C ILE A 183 -1.44 -12.67 -11.73
N THR A 184 -0.68 -11.91 -12.51
CA THR A 184 0.42 -12.46 -13.31
C THR A 184 1.78 -11.87 -12.94
N ALA A 185 2.06 -10.61 -13.27
CA ALA A 185 3.33 -9.96 -12.91
C ALA A 185 3.17 -8.86 -11.84
N GLY A 186 1.94 -8.48 -11.49
CA GLY A 186 1.74 -7.44 -10.48
C GLY A 186 1.79 -7.98 -9.05
N THR A 187 1.78 -7.05 -8.10
CA THR A 187 1.85 -7.34 -6.66
C THR A 187 0.68 -6.68 -5.94
N LEU A 188 -0.02 -7.44 -5.09
CA LEU A 188 -0.98 -6.87 -4.13
C LEU A 188 -0.30 -6.83 -2.76
N ILE A 189 -0.40 -5.69 -2.09
CA ILE A 189 0.12 -5.46 -0.74
C ILE A 189 -1.04 -4.99 0.12
N ILE A 190 -1.28 -5.65 1.25
CA ILE A 190 -2.34 -5.32 2.20
C ILE A 190 -1.69 -5.02 3.54
N ASP A 191 -2.05 -3.90 4.16
CA ASP A 191 -1.53 -3.55 5.48
C ASP A 191 -1.97 -4.57 6.54
N GLY A 192 -1.07 -4.88 7.47
CA GLY A 192 -1.32 -5.87 8.51
C GLY A 192 -1.38 -7.33 8.02
N ASN A 193 -1.87 -8.21 8.91
CA ASN A 193 -1.93 -9.65 8.69
C ASN A 193 -3.31 -10.10 8.19
N SER A 194 -3.43 -10.26 6.88
CA SER A 194 -4.66 -10.63 6.16
C SER A 194 -4.57 -12.04 5.56
N VAL A 195 -3.60 -12.85 5.99
CA VAL A 195 -3.33 -14.19 5.41
C VAL A 195 -4.56 -15.10 5.47
N SER A 196 -5.29 -15.09 6.58
CA SER A 196 -6.47 -15.95 6.74
C SER A 196 -7.58 -15.61 5.74
N ASP A 197 -7.86 -14.31 5.56
CA ASP A 197 -8.93 -13.85 4.68
C ASP A 197 -8.55 -14.04 3.21
N VAL A 198 -7.32 -13.68 2.84
CA VAL A 198 -6.79 -13.88 1.48
C VAL A 198 -6.77 -15.37 1.12
N GLN A 199 -6.39 -16.25 2.04
CA GLN A 199 -6.43 -17.69 1.81
C GLN A 199 -7.88 -18.16 1.54
N GLY A 200 -8.86 -17.63 2.25
CA GLY A 200 -10.27 -17.91 1.99
C GLY A 200 -10.70 -17.51 0.56
N PHE A 201 -10.24 -16.36 0.06
CA PHE A 201 -10.53 -15.91 -1.30
C PHE A 201 -9.83 -16.77 -2.37
N ILE A 202 -8.61 -17.24 -2.09
CA ILE A 202 -7.89 -18.22 -2.95
C ILE A 202 -8.67 -19.55 -2.99
N ASP A 203 -9.10 -20.06 -1.84
CA ASP A 203 -9.83 -21.32 -1.74
C ASP A 203 -11.19 -21.28 -2.46
N ASN A 204 -11.83 -20.10 -2.49
CA ASN A 204 -13.05 -19.85 -3.26
C ASN A 204 -12.81 -19.70 -4.77
N GLY A 205 -11.55 -19.59 -5.21
CA GLY A 205 -11.18 -19.35 -6.60
C GLY A 205 -11.41 -17.92 -7.07
N TRP A 206 -11.56 -16.97 -6.14
CA TRP A 206 -11.74 -15.54 -6.46
C TRP A 206 -10.41 -14.84 -6.71
N ILE A 207 -9.34 -15.31 -6.06
CA ILE A 207 -7.97 -14.93 -6.41
C ILE A 207 -7.33 -16.07 -7.18
N THR A 208 -6.83 -15.77 -8.38
CA THR A 208 -6.17 -16.75 -9.25
C THR A 208 -4.82 -16.22 -9.73
N ALA A 209 -3.98 -17.12 -10.22
CA ALA A 209 -2.71 -16.78 -10.82
C ALA A 209 -2.68 -17.28 -12.27
N HIS A 210 -2.33 -16.40 -13.21
CA HIS A 210 -2.22 -16.73 -14.63
C HIS A 210 -3.47 -17.40 -15.21
N GLY A 211 -4.66 -16.90 -14.89
CA GLY A 211 -5.93 -17.47 -15.35
C GLY A 211 -6.19 -18.89 -14.84
N GLY A 212 -5.57 -19.28 -13.72
CA GLY A 212 -5.64 -20.63 -13.15
C GLY A 212 -4.49 -21.56 -13.57
N ASP A 213 -3.57 -21.10 -14.42
CA ASP A 213 -2.38 -21.85 -14.85
C ASP A 213 -1.16 -21.65 -13.91
N GLY A 214 -1.42 -21.31 -12.65
CA GLY A 214 -0.42 -21.03 -11.64
C GLY A 214 -0.90 -21.25 -10.22
N THR A 215 -0.08 -20.81 -9.27
CA THR A 215 -0.37 -20.79 -7.84
C THR A 215 -0.25 -19.38 -7.29
N VAL A 216 -1.06 -19.04 -6.29
CA VAL A 216 -0.93 -17.77 -5.58
C VAL A 216 0.09 -17.96 -4.44
N GLN A 217 1.13 -17.12 -4.44
CA GLN A 217 2.05 -16.97 -3.32
C GLN A 217 1.47 -15.93 -2.35
N LEU A 218 1.41 -16.30 -1.07
CA LEU A 218 0.88 -15.49 0.02
C LEU A 218 1.86 -15.55 1.19
N ASP A 219 2.31 -14.39 1.64
CA ASP A 219 3.15 -14.25 2.83
C ASP A 219 2.75 -13.03 3.66
N TYR A 220 3.09 -13.05 4.94
CA TYR A 220 2.97 -11.93 5.86
C TYR A 220 4.30 -11.72 6.54
N ASP A 221 4.76 -10.47 6.59
CA ASP A 221 5.99 -10.11 7.31
C ASP A 221 7.24 -10.82 6.77
N VAL A 222 7.24 -11.11 5.46
CA VAL A 222 8.37 -11.75 4.76
C VAL A 222 8.82 -10.92 3.57
N THR A 223 7.92 -10.67 2.61
CA THR A 223 8.26 -9.87 1.42
C THR A 223 8.17 -8.38 1.73
N ASN A 224 7.14 -7.97 2.47
CA ASN A 224 6.97 -6.62 3.00
C ASN A 224 6.69 -6.74 4.50
N GLU A 225 7.51 -6.07 5.31
CA GLU A 225 7.41 -6.11 6.78
C GLU A 225 6.09 -5.53 7.26
N GLY A 226 5.49 -6.16 8.28
CA GLY A 226 4.20 -5.75 8.84
C GLY A 226 3.00 -5.91 7.89
N GLN A 227 3.21 -6.39 6.67
CA GLN A 227 2.21 -6.42 5.60
C GLN A 227 2.02 -7.80 5.00
N THR A 228 0.85 -8.03 4.43
CA THR A 228 0.53 -9.23 3.64
C THR A 228 0.82 -8.98 2.18
N THR A 229 1.59 -9.86 1.55
CA THR A 229 1.97 -9.78 0.13
C THR A 229 1.36 -10.93 -0.65
N VAL A 230 0.74 -10.62 -1.80
CA VAL A 230 0.11 -11.60 -2.70
C VAL A 230 0.70 -11.49 -4.09
N LYS A 231 1.15 -12.62 -4.65
CA LYS A 231 1.73 -12.71 -6.00
C LYS A 231 1.23 -13.92 -6.77
N GLY A 232 1.17 -13.81 -8.09
CA GLY A 232 0.95 -14.93 -8.99
C GLY A 232 2.26 -15.63 -9.37
N VAL A 233 2.27 -16.96 -9.33
CA VAL A 233 3.40 -17.79 -9.79
C VAL A 233 2.88 -18.74 -10.87
N HIS A 234 3.38 -18.61 -12.10
CA HIS A 234 3.02 -19.52 -13.18
C HIS A 234 3.45 -20.97 -12.88
N LYS A 235 2.77 -21.99 -13.42
CA LYS A 235 3.12 -23.42 -13.24
C LYS A 235 4.52 -23.82 -13.70
N LEU A 236 5.12 -23.03 -14.59
CA LEU A 236 6.53 -23.18 -14.98
C LEU A 236 7.49 -22.71 -13.87
N ASN A 237 6.98 -22.18 -12.76
CA ASN A 237 7.74 -21.70 -11.59
C ASN A 237 9.00 -20.91 -11.99
N PRO A 238 8.84 -19.80 -12.74
CA PRO A 238 9.97 -19.04 -13.25
C PRO A 238 10.76 -18.42 -12.10
N ASN A 239 12.08 -18.49 -12.19
CA ASN A 239 13.00 -17.74 -11.33
C ASN A 239 14.00 -16.99 -12.22
N PRO A 240 14.10 -15.65 -12.14
CA PRO A 240 13.30 -14.76 -11.28
C PRO A 240 11.79 -14.85 -11.53
N ILE A 241 11.01 -14.65 -10.47
CA ILE A 241 9.54 -14.61 -10.54
C ILE A 241 9.09 -13.53 -11.52
N ASN A 242 7.97 -13.75 -12.21
CA ASN A 242 7.40 -12.78 -13.14
C ASN A 242 7.08 -11.45 -12.43
N GLY A 243 7.49 -10.32 -13.03
CA GLY A 243 7.41 -9.00 -12.41
C GLY A 243 8.32 -8.83 -11.19
N GLY A 244 9.27 -9.75 -10.99
CA GLY A 244 10.16 -9.78 -9.83
C GLY A 244 11.38 -8.88 -9.96
N PHE A 245 12.26 -9.02 -8.98
CA PHE A 245 13.56 -8.38 -8.93
C PHE A 245 14.67 -9.43 -8.94
N ALA A 246 15.82 -9.08 -9.50
CA ALA A 246 17.01 -9.92 -9.47
C ALA A 246 18.28 -9.09 -9.39
N GLU A 247 19.32 -9.66 -8.80
CA GLU A 247 20.63 -9.04 -8.76
C GLU A 247 21.28 -8.98 -10.15
N PRO A 248 21.95 -7.87 -10.50
CA PRO A 248 22.63 -7.74 -11.78
C PRO A 248 23.90 -8.60 -11.85
N GLY A 249 24.31 -8.95 -13.07
CA GLY A 249 25.53 -9.71 -13.34
C GLY A 249 25.24 -11.11 -13.89
N ALA A 250 25.96 -12.12 -13.40
CA ALA A 250 25.74 -13.50 -13.80
C ALA A 250 24.50 -14.06 -13.09
N LEU A 251 23.37 -14.08 -13.79
CA LEU A 251 22.07 -14.46 -13.25
C LEU A 251 21.62 -15.79 -13.86
N GLU A 252 21.19 -16.74 -13.01
CA GLU A 252 20.54 -17.96 -13.48
C GLU A 252 19.03 -17.72 -13.68
N LEU A 253 18.56 -17.92 -14.92
CA LEU A 253 17.15 -18.14 -15.19
C LEU A 253 16.84 -19.61 -14.99
N SER A 254 15.76 -19.96 -14.31
CA SER A 254 15.32 -21.34 -14.12
C SER A 254 13.80 -21.49 -14.16
N TRP A 255 13.34 -22.69 -14.50
CA TRP A 255 11.93 -23.04 -14.66
C TRP A 255 11.71 -24.53 -14.43
N THR A 256 10.46 -24.91 -14.22
CA THR A 256 9.98 -26.28 -14.15
C THR A 256 9.55 -26.73 -15.55
N LEU A 257 10.12 -27.84 -16.03
CA LEU A 257 9.67 -28.44 -17.28
C LEU A 257 8.30 -29.11 -17.07
N PRO A 258 7.36 -28.99 -18.03
CA PRO A 258 6.12 -29.74 -17.99
C PRO A 258 6.40 -31.25 -18.11
N ASP A 259 5.43 -32.07 -17.68
CA ASP A 259 5.51 -33.52 -17.84
C ASP A 259 5.58 -33.90 -19.33
N PRO A 260 6.47 -34.83 -19.73
CA PRO A 260 6.52 -35.30 -21.11
C PRO A 260 5.27 -36.13 -21.45
N CYS A 261 4.80 -36.04 -22.70
CA CYS A 261 3.66 -36.85 -23.16
C CYS A 261 3.89 -38.36 -23.05
N VAL A 262 5.17 -38.79 -23.08
CA VAL A 262 5.60 -40.17 -22.88
C VAL A 262 6.65 -40.18 -21.77
N ALA A 263 6.42 -40.99 -20.74
CA ALA A 263 7.32 -41.09 -19.60
C ALA A 263 8.75 -41.46 -20.04
N GLY A 264 9.72 -40.62 -19.65
CA GLY A 264 11.13 -40.80 -19.95
C GLY A 264 11.64 -40.10 -21.22
N GLU A 265 10.75 -39.55 -22.05
CA GLU A 265 11.16 -38.71 -23.18
C GLU A 265 11.58 -37.30 -22.71
N PRO A 266 12.57 -36.67 -23.35
CA PRO A 266 12.98 -35.31 -23.01
C PRO A 266 11.93 -34.29 -23.47
N VAL A 267 11.69 -33.27 -22.65
CA VAL A 267 11.00 -32.05 -23.09
C VAL A 267 12.05 -31.08 -23.59
N LEU A 268 11.99 -30.74 -24.88
CA LEU A 268 12.89 -29.74 -25.45
C LEU A 268 12.28 -28.35 -25.28
N VAL A 269 13.11 -27.34 -25.08
CA VAL A 269 12.70 -25.95 -25.02
C VAL A 269 13.52 -25.05 -25.93
N ASP A 270 12.86 -23.99 -26.40
CA ASP A 270 13.53 -22.77 -26.84
C ASP A 270 13.37 -21.71 -25.73
N VAL A 271 14.43 -20.94 -25.48
CA VAL A 271 14.41 -19.85 -24.48
C VAL A 271 14.83 -18.56 -25.14
N TYR A 272 14.03 -17.52 -24.93
CA TYR A 272 14.23 -16.19 -25.48
C TYR A 272 14.52 -15.21 -24.34
N PHE A 273 15.46 -14.29 -24.51
CA PHE A 273 15.88 -13.35 -23.47
C PHE A 273 16.27 -12.01 -24.09
N THR A 274 15.69 -10.92 -23.61
CA THR A 274 15.96 -9.56 -24.12
C THR A 274 15.56 -8.48 -23.11
N ASP A 275 16.15 -7.30 -23.21
CA ASP A 275 15.72 -6.07 -22.53
C ASP A 275 14.77 -5.22 -23.39
N ASN A 276 14.46 -5.66 -24.61
CA ASN A 276 13.57 -4.98 -25.54
C ASN A 276 12.20 -5.67 -25.58
N TRP A 277 11.22 -5.09 -24.89
CA TRP A 277 9.84 -5.58 -24.88
C TRP A 277 9.28 -5.82 -26.28
N GLU A 278 9.47 -4.89 -27.22
CA GLU A 278 8.90 -4.98 -28.57
C GLU A 278 9.47 -6.17 -29.36
N ALA A 279 10.74 -6.52 -29.14
CA ALA A 279 11.36 -7.67 -29.79
C ALA A 279 10.69 -8.99 -29.36
N LEU A 280 10.33 -9.11 -28.08
CA LEU A 280 9.67 -10.29 -27.55
C LEU A 280 8.16 -10.30 -27.86
N TYR A 281 7.49 -9.14 -27.72
CA TYR A 281 6.05 -9.00 -27.96
C TYR A 281 5.66 -9.18 -29.42
N SER A 282 6.37 -8.53 -30.35
CA SER A 282 6.11 -8.69 -31.80
C SER A 282 6.58 -10.05 -32.33
N PHE A 283 7.59 -10.63 -31.66
CA PHE A 283 8.24 -11.88 -32.02
C PHE A 283 8.65 -11.95 -33.51
N ALA A 284 9.02 -10.79 -34.09
CA ALA A 284 9.24 -10.65 -35.53
C ALA A 284 10.55 -11.30 -36.02
N ASP A 285 11.58 -11.36 -35.16
CA ASP A 285 12.86 -12.03 -35.41
C ASP A 285 13.30 -12.81 -34.16
N PRO A 286 12.67 -13.96 -33.86
CA PRO A 286 12.90 -14.69 -32.63
C PRO A 286 14.32 -15.27 -32.53
N GLU A 287 14.99 -15.49 -33.66
CA GLU A 287 16.38 -15.94 -33.70
C GLU A 287 17.35 -14.93 -33.08
N ALA A 288 17.05 -13.62 -33.16
CA ALA A 288 17.89 -12.58 -32.61
C ALA A 288 17.93 -12.56 -31.07
N ILE A 289 16.89 -13.09 -30.42
CA ILE A 289 16.74 -13.09 -28.96
C ILE A 289 16.76 -14.50 -28.36
N ARG A 290 16.89 -15.55 -29.18
CA ARG A 290 16.93 -16.94 -28.72
C ARG A 290 18.30 -17.30 -28.15
N ILE A 291 18.33 -17.70 -26.89
CA ILE A 291 19.54 -18.08 -26.16
C ILE A 291 19.67 -19.60 -25.97
N VAL A 292 18.56 -20.34 -26.02
CA VAL A 292 18.54 -21.81 -26.01
C VAL A 292 17.74 -22.27 -27.22
N SER A 293 18.28 -23.25 -27.96
CA SER A 293 17.57 -23.85 -29.10
C SER A 293 17.45 -25.37 -28.96
N ARG A 294 16.20 -25.84 -28.80
CA ARG A 294 15.78 -27.24 -28.75
C ARG A 294 16.63 -28.08 -27.80
N LYS A 295 16.75 -27.65 -26.54
CA LYS A 295 17.50 -28.37 -25.50
C LYS A 295 16.57 -28.83 -24.38
N ASN A 296 16.87 -30.00 -23.80
CA ASN A 296 16.27 -30.43 -22.54
C ASN A 296 17.09 -29.85 -21.39
N VAL A 297 16.75 -28.63 -20.98
CA VAL A 297 17.35 -27.90 -19.87
C VAL A 297 16.24 -27.20 -19.09
N SER A 298 16.48 -26.96 -17.81
CA SER A 298 15.56 -26.26 -16.90
C SER A 298 16.16 -24.99 -16.28
N SER A 299 17.38 -24.63 -16.71
CA SER A 299 18.04 -23.38 -16.33
C SER A 299 19.08 -22.94 -17.36
N ILE A 300 19.41 -21.66 -17.34
CA ILE A 300 20.49 -21.05 -18.13
C ILE A 300 21.03 -19.81 -17.42
N VAL A 301 22.35 -19.58 -17.50
CA VAL A 301 22.96 -18.34 -16.99
C VAL A 301 22.99 -17.27 -18.08
N VAL A 302 22.47 -16.09 -17.75
CA VAL A 302 22.50 -14.87 -18.57
C VAL A 302 23.37 -13.80 -17.91
N GLN A 303 23.67 -12.74 -18.65
CA GLN A 303 24.36 -11.56 -18.11
C GLN A 303 23.39 -10.38 -18.10
N THR A 304 23.14 -9.82 -16.92
CA THR A 304 22.25 -8.69 -16.71
C THR A 304 23.02 -7.45 -16.31
N GLN A 305 22.47 -6.27 -16.62
CA GLN A 305 22.98 -4.98 -16.18
C GLN A 305 22.08 -4.39 -15.09
N PRO A 306 22.62 -3.59 -14.16
CA PRO A 306 21.81 -2.89 -13.17
C PRO A 306 20.82 -1.93 -13.85
N LYS A 307 19.73 -1.61 -13.14
CA LYS A 307 18.66 -0.69 -13.56
C LYS A 307 18.06 -1.04 -14.94
N THR A 308 18.00 -2.32 -15.26
CA THR A 308 17.54 -2.79 -16.58
C THR A 308 16.38 -3.77 -16.43
N GLN A 309 15.27 -3.48 -17.11
CA GLN A 309 14.13 -4.39 -17.21
C GLN A 309 14.43 -5.45 -18.26
N TYR A 310 14.32 -6.72 -17.87
CA TYR A 310 14.47 -7.86 -18.77
C TYR A 310 13.16 -8.60 -18.95
N TYR A 311 13.04 -9.26 -20.11
CA TYR A 311 11.92 -10.07 -20.54
C TYR A 311 12.43 -11.40 -21.12
N TRP A 312 11.69 -12.47 -20.86
CA TRP A 312 12.04 -13.79 -21.35
C TRP A 312 10.82 -14.68 -21.53
N ALA A 313 10.94 -15.66 -22.41
CA ALA A 313 9.88 -16.61 -22.72
C ALA A 313 10.44 -18.00 -22.94
N ILE A 314 9.59 -19.01 -22.74
CA ILE A 314 9.95 -20.42 -22.83
C ILE A 314 8.95 -21.14 -23.71
N ASP A 315 9.38 -21.55 -24.88
CA ASP A 315 8.56 -22.42 -25.73
C ASP A 315 8.92 -23.87 -25.47
N THR A 316 7.91 -24.72 -25.34
CA THR A 316 8.08 -26.14 -24.99
C THR A 316 7.65 -27.04 -26.14
N TYR A 317 8.42 -28.07 -26.44
CA TYR A 317 8.07 -29.06 -27.47
C TYR A 317 7.52 -30.31 -26.80
N LEU A 318 6.19 -30.41 -26.71
CA LEU A 318 5.47 -31.56 -26.17
C LEU A 318 4.86 -32.38 -27.31
N GLY A 319 5.35 -33.62 -27.49
CA GLY A 319 4.85 -34.54 -28.51
C GLY A 319 5.50 -34.36 -29.88
N ASP A 320 5.21 -33.27 -30.61
CA ASP A 320 5.82 -32.99 -31.92
C ASP A 320 7.09 -32.13 -31.78
N PRO A 321 8.28 -32.64 -32.15
CA PRO A 321 9.54 -31.89 -32.05
C PRO A 321 9.65 -30.72 -33.05
N ASN A 322 8.66 -30.51 -33.92
CA ASN A 322 8.61 -29.40 -34.89
C ASN A 322 7.49 -28.39 -34.63
N ASP A 323 6.65 -28.63 -33.62
CA ASP A 323 5.52 -27.77 -33.27
C ASP A 323 5.65 -27.35 -31.80
N PRO A 324 6.29 -26.21 -31.51
CA PRO A 324 6.39 -25.72 -30.15
C PRO A 324 5.04 -25.23 -29.63
N ILE A 325 4.77 -25.51 -28.37
CA ILE A 325 3.75 -24.82 -27.59
C ILE A 325 4.38 -23.53 -27.07
N PHE A 326 3.83 -22.40 -27.51
CA PHE A 326 4.28 -21.08 -27.07
C PHE A 326 3.98 -20.88 -25.58
N GLY A 327 5.01 -20.50 -24.82
CA GLY A 327 4.86 -20.25 -23.39
C GLY A 327 4.50 -18.80 -23.06
N PRO A 328 4.26 -18.52 -21.77
CA PRO A 328 4.07 -17.16 -21.30
C PRO A 328 5.38 -16.36 -21.39
N THR A 329 5.22 -15.04 -21.38
CA THR A 329 6.31 -14.09 -21.17
C THR A 329 6.46 -13.79 -19.69
N PHE A 330 7.70 -13.77 -19.23
CA PHE A 330 8.10 -13.37 -17.89
C PHE A 330 8.97 -12.12 -17.95
N SER A 331 8.93 -11.33 -16.89
CA SER A 331 9.76 -10.12 -16.76
C SER A 331 10.38 -10.01 -15.37
N PHE A 332 11.49 -9.29 -15.25
CA PHE A 332 12.06 -8.90 -13.95
C PHE A 332 12.95 -7.65 -14.11
N LEU A 333 13.06 -6.86 -13.04
CA LEU A 333 13.99 -5.75 -12.96
C LEU A 333 15.32 -6.24 -12.38
N ALA A 334 16.40 -6.10 -13.15
CA ALA A 334 17.75 -6.34 -12.67
C ALA A 334 18.30 -5.08 -12.01
N ASP A 335 18.37 -5.05 -10.68
CA ASP A 335 18.91 -3.93 -9.91
C ASP A 335 19.33 -4.39 -8.50
N ASN A 336 20.18 -3.61 -7.85
CA ASN A 336 20.52 -3.84 -6.44
C ASN A 336 19.32 -3.52 -5.54
N GLN A 337 19.06 -4.30 -4.49
CA GLN A 337 18.04 -3.96 -3.48
C GLN A 337 18.69 -3.32 -2.25
N ALA A 338 18.02 -2.36 -1.64
CA ALA A 338 18.48 -1.76 -0.39
C ALA A 338 18.33 -2.77 0.77
N PRO A 339 19.22 -2.73 1.79
CA PRO A 339 18.98 -3.44 3.05
C PRO A 339 17.60 -3.08 3.63
N GLN A 340 16.84 -4.07 4.08
CA GLN A 340 15.58 -3.82 4.80
C GLN A 340 15.91 -3.58 6.27
N VAL A 341 15.35 -2.53 6.86
CA VAL A 341 15.68 -2.07 8.21
C VAL A 341 14.40 -1.99 9.03
N ASP A 342 14.40 -2.66 10.18
CA ASP A 342 13.45 -2.48 11.29
C ASP A 342 14.22 -1.89 12.46
N ALA A 343 13.92 -0.64 12.82
CA ALA A 343 14.53 0.08 13.94
C ALA A 343 13.92 -0.33 15.31
N GLY A 344 12.91 -1.19 15.30
CA GLY A 344 12.15 -1.64 16.46
C GLY A 344 10.92 -0.75 16.75
N PRO A 345 10.02 -1.21 17.65
CA PRO A 345 8.80 -0.48 17.96
C PRO A 345 9.07 0.82 18.71
N ASP A 346 8.13 1.78 18.57
CA ASP A 346 8.10 2.98 19.39
C ASP A 346 8.12 2.66 20.90
N LEU A 347 8.86 3.49 21.65
CA LEU A 347 9.12 3.27 23.07
C LEU A 347 8.44 4.33 23.93
N LEU A 348 7.86 3.87 25.04
CA LEU A 348 7.36 4.72 26.12
C LEU A 348 8.22 4.52 27.38
N THR A 349 8.69 5.61 27.98
CA THR A 349 9.52 5.55 29.20
C THR A 349 9.44 6.80 30.05
N TRP A 350 10.13 6.78 31.19
CA TRP A 350 10.34 7.92 32.07
C TRP A 350 11.77 7.93 32.61
N LEU A 351 12.21 9.11 33.07
CA LEU A 351 13.52 9.32 33.69
C LEU A 351 13.62 8.63 35.06
N ASP A 352 14.82 8.18 35.43
CA ASP A 352 15.09 7.69 36.78
C ASP A 352 15.36 8.88 37.74
N ASP A 353 15.49 8.63 39.05
CA ASP A 353 15.67 9.68 40.07
C ASP A 353 16.90 10.58 39.84
N ASP A 354 17.89 10.11 39.07
CA ASP A 354 19.08 10.86 38.68
C ASP A 354 18.89 11.73 37.41
N GLY A 355 17.68 11.73 36.84
CA GLY A 355 17.30 12.50 35.66
C GLY A 355 17.74 11.87 34.34
N VAL A 356 18.15 10.60 34.33
CA VAL A 356 18.63 9.91 33.13
C VAL A 356 17.89 8.60 32.94
N ARG A 357 17.76 8.15 31.69
CA ARG A 357 17.25 6.81 31.37
C ARG A 357 18.01 6.18 30.22
N THR A 358 18.41 4.92 30.37
CA THR A 358 18.98 4.12 29.27
C THR A 358 17.94 3.15 28.71
N LYS A 359 17.87 3.06 27.38
CA LYS A 359 17.06 2.08 26.64
C LYS A 359 17.93 1.37 25.61
N ASN A 360 17.64 0.09 25.40
CA ASN A 360 18.21 -0.67 24.31
C ASN A 360 17.40 -0.39 23.04
N LEU A 361 18.09 -0.32 21.91
CA LEU A 361 17.51 -0.33 20.59
C LEU A 361 17.84 -1.71 20.01
N ASP A 362 16.82 -2.51 19.78
CA ASP A 362 16.89 -3.90 19.32
C ASP A 362 16.33 -3.91 17.90
N THR A 363 17.18 -4.20 16.92
CA THR A 363 16.88 -3.96 15.51
C THR A 363 17.06 -5.20 14.67
N THR A 364 16.39 -5.20 13.52
CA THR A 364 16.56 -6.27 12.54
C THR A 364 16.91 -5.66 11.20
N VAL A 365 18.13 -5.91 10.70
CA VAL A 365 18.48 -5.61 9.31
C VAL A 365 18.49 -6.90 8.48
N THR A 366 17.55 -7.02 7.55
CA THR A 366 17.48 -8.16 6.63
C THR A 366 18.21 -7.83 5.33
N TYR A 367 19.41 -8.39 5.16
CA TYR A 367 20.17 -8.26 3.92
C TYR A 367 21.08 -9.47 3.65
N GLY A 368 21.03 -10.00 2.43
CA GLY A 368 21.77 -11.21 2.04
C GLY A 368 23.27 -11.00 1.76
N LYS A 369 23.78 -9.77 1.91
CA LYS A 369 25.18 -9.40 1.65
C LYS A 369 25.72 -8.54 2.80
N ALA A 370 26.97 -8.10 2.68
CA ALA A 370 27.56 -7.18 3.65
C ALA A 370 26.94 -5.77 3.54
N TYR A 371 26.67 -5.16 4.69
CA TYR A 371 26.15 -3.80 4.84
C TYR A 371 26.84 -3.09 6.03
N THR A 372 26.59 -1.79 6.16
CA THR A 372 26.97 -0.96 7.30
C THR A 372 25.74 -0.25 7.85
N VAL A 373 25.69 0.01 9.14
CA VAL A 373 24.60 0.73 9.79
C VAL A 373 25.04 2.06 10.39
N GLN A 374 24.11 3.00 10.50
CA GLN A 374 24.32 4.29 11.15
C GLN A 374 23.04 4.77 11.84
N TRP A 375 23.07 4.88 13.16
CA TRP A 375 22.06 5.55 13.95
C TRP A 375 22.27 7.06 13.99
N THR A 376 21.18 7.81 13.90
CA THR A 376 21.16 9.27 14.05
C THR A 376 19.99 9.74 14.90
N VAL A 377 20.19 10.84 15.64
CA VAL A 377 19.10 11.55 16.33
C VAL A 377 18.54 12.56 15.34
N VAL A 378 17.30 12.34 14.89
CA VAL A 378 16.61 13.21 13.91
C VAL A 378 16.07 14.45 14.63
N SER A 379 15.43 14.24 15.78
CA SER A 379 14.96 15.31 16.65
C SER A 379 14.98 14.87 18.11
N GLU A 380 15.25 15.84 19.00
CA GLU A 380 15.20 15.68 20.45
C GLU A 380 14.52 16.91 21.08
N PRO A 381 14.05 16.83 22.34
CA PRO A 381 13.50 17.98 23.04
C PRO A 381 14.51 19.15 23.08
N ASN A 382 14.01 20.39 23.01
CA ASN A 382 14.89 21.56 23.11
C ASN A 382 15.22 21.89 24.58
N ASP A 383 16.09 21.10 25.25
CA ASP A 383 16.70 21.52 26.51
C ASP A 383 17.96 22.38 26.24
N PRO A 384 18.14 23.52 26.93
CA PRO A 384 19.33 24.36 26.80
C PRO A 384 20.67 23.71 27.22
N ASN A 385 20.72 22.45 27.70
CA ASN A 385 21.92 21.84 28.29
C ASN A 385 22.53 20.63 27.53
N ASN A 386 22.95 20.81 26.26
CA ASN A 386 23.77 19.82 25.50
C ASN A 386 23.00 18.49 25.24
N PRO A 387 23.47 17.56 24.37
CA PRO A 387 22.55 16.63 23.69
C PRO A 387 21.78 15.78 24.70
N ASP A 388 20.45 15.80 24.56
CA ASP A 388 19.51 15.12 25.43
C ASP A 388 19.37 13.64 25.09
N ALA A 389 19.87 13.24 23.92
CA ALA A 389 20.02 11.87 23.45
C ALA A 389 21.49 11.53 23.13
N VAL A 390 22.01 10.48 23.74
CA VAL A 390 23.36 9.96 23.48
C VAL A 390 23.30 8.47 23.12
N ILE A 391 23.59 8.16 21.85
CA ILE A 391 23.71 6.79 21.34
C ILE A 391 25.12 6.26 21.66
N THR A 392 25.20 5.04 22.21
CA THR A 392 26.44 4.46 22.73
C THR A 392 27.42 4.09 21.62
N ASP A 393 26.96 3.29 20.65
CA ASP A 393 27.68 3.01 19.41
C ASP A 393 26.69 3.17 18.26
N PRO A 394 26.73 4.29 17.53
CA PRO A 394 25.78 4.51 16.45
C PRO A 394 26.13 3.70 15.19
N SER A 395 27.21 2.92 15.19
CA SER A 395 27.59 2.03 14.08
C SER A 395 27.34 0.55 14.37
N ALA A 396 26.75 0.24 15.52
CA ALA A 396 26.23 -1.09 15.85
C ALA A 396 24.74 -1.17 15.46
N GLU A 397 24.32 -2.34 14.98
CA GLU A 397 22.91 -2.66 14.69
C GLU A 397 22.11 -2.55 15.98
N ASP A 398 22.37 -3.45 16.94
CA ASP A 398 21.86 -3.33 18.31
C ASP A 398 22.74 -2.41 19.15
N THR A 399 22.13 -1.39 19.75
CA THR A 399 22.83 -0.39 20.54
C THR A 399 21.99 0.05 21.74
N SER A 400 22.47 1.06 22.47
CA SER A 400 21.70 1.68 23.54
C SER A 400 21.76 3.19 23.47
N ILE A 401 20.64 3.83 23.83
CA ILE A 401 20.49 5.27 23.92
C ILE A 401 20.30 5.69 25.38
N THR A 402 20.96 6.79 25.74
CA THR A 402 20.78 7.48 27.03
C THR A 402 20.02 8.77 26.80
N LEU A 403 18.96 8.97 27.58
CA LEU A 403 17.99 10.08 27.48
C LEU A 403 18.05 10.91 28.77
N SER A 404 18.05 12.23 28.66
CA SER A 404 18.15 13.14 29.83
C SER A 404 17.15 14.30 29.87
N ALA A 405 16.19 14.35 28.94
CA ALA A 405 15.13 15.35 28.93
C ALA A 405 13.75 14.71 28.73
N LEU A 406 12.72 15.47 29.09
CA LEU A 406 11.32 15.09 28.93
C LEU A 406 10.85 15.48 27.51
N GLY A 407 10.03 14.61 26.91
CA GLY A 407 9.45 14.86 25.59
C GLY A 407 9.74 13.73 24.61
N GLU A 408 9.56 14.07 23.34
CA GLU A 408 9.66 13.15 22.21
C GLU A 408 11.07 13.18 21.59
N TYR A 409 11.60 11.99 21.32
CA TYR A 409 12.83 11.77 20.58
C TYR A 409 12.51 10.96 19.33
N VAL A 410 13.05 11.34 18.18
CA VAL A 410 12.96 10.57 16.94
C VAL A 410 14.37 10.18 16.53
N LEU A 411 14.59 8.87 16.40
CA LEU A 411 15.84 8.27 15.96
C LEU A 411 15.65 7.63 14.60
N GLN A 412 16.69 7.60 13.79
CA GLN A 412 16.70 6.90 12.51
C GLN A 412 17.90 5.95 12.43
N LEU A 413 17.66 4.71 12.02
CA LEU A 413 18.67 3.74 11.63
C LEU A 413 18.75 3.69 10.11
N ASP A 414 19.92 3.96 9.55
CA ASP A 414 20.23 3.74 8.14
C ASP A 414 21.07 2.48 8.00
N ALA A 415 20.72 1.57 7.08
CA ALA A 415 21.58 0.46 6.65
C ALA A 415 21.92 0.59 5.17
N SER A 416 23.22 0.60 4.86
CA SER A 416 23.73 0.80 3.50
C SER A 416 24.61 -0.36 3.04
N ASP A 417 24.39 -0.80 1.81
CA ASP A 417 25.25 -1.77 1.10
C ASP A 417 26.36 -1.08 0.27
N GLY A 418 26.43 0.25 0.35
CA GLY A 418 27.36 1.10 -0.41
C GLY A 418 26.81 1.66 -1.73
N GLU A 419 25.70 1.13 -2.25
CA GLU A 419 24.98 1.64 -3.42
C GLU A 419 23.58 2.17 -3.06
N LYS A 420 22.84 1.43 -2.23
CA LYS A 420 21.51 1.79 -1.71
C LYS A 420 21.52 1.80 -0.19
N THR A 421 20.55 2.52 0.37
CA THR A 421 20.34 2.66 1.81
C THR A 421 18.88 2.41 2.10
N GLY A 422 18.58 1.49 3.02
CA GLY A 422 17.29 1.40 3.68
C GLY A 422 17.35 2.14 5.01
N SER A 423 16.20 2.61 5.47
CA SER A 423 16.12 3.41 6.69
C SER A 423 14.81 3.16 7.39
N ASP A 424 14.84 3.18 8.72
CA ASP A 424 13.64 3.15 9.56
C ASP A 424 13.81 4.04 10.79
N THR A 425 12.69 4.45 11.39
CA THR A 425 12.64 5.39 12.52
C THR A 425 11.95 4.80 13.74
N VAL A 426 12.46 5.15 14.92
CA VAL A 426 11.82 4.84 16.20
C VAL A 426 11.57 6.13 16.99
N THR A 427 10.37 6.24 17.56
CA THR A 427 9.97 7.35 18.44
C THR A 427 10.04 6.92 19.90
N ILE A 428 10.64 7.76 20.74
CA ILE A 428 10.71 7.53 22.19
C ILE A 428 10.06 8.70 22.93
N ASN A 429 8.98 8.41 23.66
CA ASN A 429 8.32 9.37 24.54
C ASN A 429 8.80 9.23 25.98
N VAL A 430 9.37 10.30 26.54
CA VAL A 430 9.96 10.32 27.89
C VAL A 430 9.16 11.23 28.83
N TYR A 431 8.66 10.65 29.92
CA TYR A 431 7.89 11.34 30.96
C TYR A 431 8.68 11.53 32.26
N ASN A 432 8.16 12.35 33.17
CA ASN A 432 8.81 12.59 34.45
C ASN A 432 8.85 11.33 35.32
N ASP A 433 7.77 10.56 35.30
CA ASP A 433 7.64 9.32 36.05
C ASP A 433 6.68 8.34 35.37
N GLY A 434 6.59 7.13 35.94
CA GLY A 434 5.74 6.08 35.42
C GLY A 434 4.24 6.38 35.49
N CYS A 435 3.80 7.28 36.37
CA CYS A 435 2.38 7.66 36.45
C CYS A 435 2.00 8.61 35.31
N GLU A 436 2.83 9.61 35.00
CA GLU A 436 2.64 10.46 33.83
C GLU A 436 2.70 9.66 32.52
N ALA A 437 3.63 8.71 32.42
CA ALA A 437 3.71 7.79 31.29
C ALA A 437 2.44 6.93 31.18
N ALA A 438 1.90 6.41 32.29
CA ALA A 438 0.67 5.62 32.23
C ALA A 438 -0.51 6.47 31.74
N LYS A 439 -0.63 7.72 32.22
CA LYS A 439 -1.70 8.64 31.84
C LYS A 439 -1.67 9.09 30.39
N SER A 440 -0.54 8.96 29.69
CA SER A 440 -0.45 9.30 28.28
C SER A 440 -0.98 8.22 27.35
N LEU A 441 -1.17 6.99 27.86
CA LEU A 441 -1.72 5.89 27.09
C LEU A 441 -3.23 6.11 26.83
N PRO A 442 -3.72 5.80 25.62
CA PRO A 442 -5.11 6.02 25.24
C PRO A 442 -6.11 5.14 26.02
N ASP A 443 -5.66 4.02 26.58
CA ASP A 443 -6.44 3.07 27.36
C ASP A 443 -6.27 3.26 28.89
N TYR A 444 -5.65 4.36 29.32
CA TYR A 444 -5.52 4.68 30.74
C TYR A 444 -6.89 4.97 31.37
N GLU A 445 -7.26 4.14 32.33
CA GLU A 445 -8.44 4.32 33.17
C GLU A 445 -8.00 4.59 34.61
N PRO A 446 -8.28 5.78 35.18
CA PRO A 446 -7.92 6.07 36.55
C PRO A 446 -8.69 5.16 37.51
N TYR A 447 -8.01 4.59 38.49
CA TYR A 447 -8.70 3.82 39.52
C TYR A 447 -9.60 4.75 40.34
N PRO A 448 -10.89 4.43 40.54
CA PRO A 448 -11.78 5.28 41.34
C PRO A 448 -11.32 5.53 42.77
N GLY A 449 -10.42 4.69 43.29
CA GLY A 449 -9.84 4.82 44.63
C GLY A 449 -8.53 5.59 44.69
N ASP A 450 -7.94 5.97 43.55
CA ASP A 450 -6.77 6.85 43.47
C ASP A 450 -7.30 8.29 43.53
N LEU A 451 -7.41 8.84 44.74
CA LEU A 451 -8.09 10.10 45.01
C LEU A 451 -7.14 11.30 44.86
N ASN A 452 -5.83 11.07 44.97
CA ASN A 452 -4.82 12.11 44.75
C ASN A 452 -4.27 12.13 43.30
N GLY A 453 -4.59 11.10 42.51
CA GLY A 453 -4.18 10.97 41.11
C GLY A 453 -2.69 10.64 40.95
N ASP A 454 -2.07 9.92 41.87
CA ASP A 454 -0.65 9.53 41.80
C ASP A 454 -0.41 8.13 41.20
N CYS A 455 -1.46 7.55 40.61
CA CYS A 455 -1.50 6.21 40.01
C CYS A 455 -1.32 5.07 41.02
N LYS A 456 -1.47 5.34 42.31
CA LYS A 456 -1.50 4.32 43.37
C LYS A 456 -2.78 4.47 44.16
N VAL A 457 -3.18 3.37 44.80
CA VAL A 457 -4.26 3.38 45.79
C VAL A 457 -3.64 2.93 47.09
N ASP A 458 -3.35 3.87 47.98
CA ASP A 458 -2.62 3.62 49.22
C ASP A 458 -3.21 4.34 50.45
N ASP A 459 -2.45 4.39 51.54
CA ASP A 459 -2.87 4.99 52.80
C ASP A 459 -3.15 6.50 52.68
N LEU A 460 -2.54 7.20 51.71
CA LEU A 460 -2.82 8.61 51.43
C LEU A 460 -4.22 8.77 50.84
N ASP A 461 -4.61 7.92 49.89
CA ASP A 461 -5.98 7.91 49.35
C ASP A 461 -7.00 7.56 50.42
N LEU A 462 -6.67 6.58 51.26
CA LEU A 462 -7.52 6.23 52.39
C LEU A 462 -7.68 7.41 53.36
N ALA A 463 -6.62 8.18 53.60
CA ALA A 463 -6.69 9.36 54.45
C ALA A 463 -7.58 10.46 53.83
N ILE A 464 -7.47 10.70 52.51
CA ILE A 464 -8.36 11.61 51.77
C ILE A 464 -9.81 11.14 51.89
N LEU A 465 -10.06 9.86 51.66
CA LEU A 465 -11.39 9.28 51.80
C LEU A 465 -11.93 9.40 53.24
N GLN A 466 -11.07 9.17 54.24
CA GLN A 466 -11.43 9.29 55.66
C GLN A 466 -11.74 10.74 56.06
N GLU A 467 -11.01 11.72 55.51
CA GLU A 467 -11.27 13.14 55.75
C GLU A 467 -12.64 13.57 55.23
N ASP A 468 -13.04 13.05 54.07
CA ASP A 468 -14.33 13.33 53.45
C ASP A 468 -15.44 12.33 53.84
N TRP A 469 -15.12 11.36 54.69
CA TRP A 469 -16.05 10.30 55.06
C TRP A 469 -17.31 10.85 55.72
N LEU A 470 -18.47 10.50 55.16
CA LEU A 470 -19.80 10.96 55.59
C LEU A 470 -20.03 12.47 55.48
N LYS A 471 -19.15 13.25 54.82
CA LYS A 471 -19.50 14.63 54.46
C LYS A 471 -20.69 14.61 53.51
N ASP A 472 -21.69 15.42 53.81
CA ASP A 472 -22.90 15.58 53.03
C ASP A 472 -23.01 17.03 52.58
N ASN A 473 -23.03 17.25 51.27
CA ASN A 473 -23.17 18.56 50.65
C ASN A 473 -24.60 18.79 50.12
N SER A 474 -25.57 17.97 50.53
CA SER A 474 -26.97 18.16 50.15
C SER A 474 -27.53 19.47 50.70
N LEU A 475 -28.21 20.21 49.84
CA LEU A 475 -29.00 21.36 50.24
C LEU A 475 -30.22 20.85 51.00
N THR A 476 -30.45 21.39 52.19
CA THR A 476 -31.73 21.19 52.88
C THR A 476 -32.75 22.18 52.34
N GLU A 477 -34.05 21.87 52.46
CA GLU A 477 -35.13 22.78 52.02
C GLU A 477 -34.87 24.21 52.55
N PRO A 478 -35.14 25.24 51.75
CA PRO A 478 -34.61 26.60 51.94
C PRO A 478 -34.91 27.24 53.30
#